data_AF-A0A957VAR4-F1
#
_entry.id   AF-A0A957VAR4-F1
#
_cell.length_a   1.000
_cell.length_b   1.000
_cell.length_c   1.000
_cell.angle_alpha   90.00
_cell.angle_beta   90.00
_cell.angle_gamma   90.00
#
_symmetry.space_group_name_H-M   'P 1'
#
loop_
_entity.id
_entity.type
_entity.pdbx_description
1 polymer ?
#
loop_
_entity_poly.entity_id
_entity_poly.type
_entity_poly.pdbx_seq_one_letter_code
_entity_poly.pdbx_strand_id
1 'polypeptide(L)' 'MRGNKMALKRMDNVGIVVESLDPAISFFAELGLKLEGRATVEGEWAGRVTGLGSQCVEIAMMITPDGHSRL' A
#
# COMPACT_ATOMS: atom_id res chain seq x y z
N MET A 1 31.00 7.12 -18.74
CA MET A 1 30.08 6.00 -18.40
C MET A 1 28.80 6.59 -17.82
N ARG A 2 27.68 6.55 -18.55
CA ARG A 2 26.37 6.92 -17.96
C ARG A 2 25.97 5.77 -17.04
N GLY A 3 26.01 6.00 -15.73
CA GLY A 3 25.46 5.07 -14.75
C GLY A 3 24.02 4.75 -15.12
N ASN A 4 23.67 3.47 -15.06
CA ASN A 4 22.36 2.97 -15.48
C ASN A 4 21.28 3.60 -14.58
N LYS A 5 20.54 4.59 -15.10
CA LYS A 5 19.52 5.35 -14.34
C LYS A 5 18.29 4.51 -13.94
N MET A 6 18.21 3.25 -14.40
CA MET A 6 17.08 2.36 -14.27
C MET A 6 17.42 1.10 -13.44
N ALA A 7 18.02 1.27 -12.27
CA ALA A 7 18.24 0.16 -11.34
C ALA A 7 17.03 0.02 -10.41
N LEU A 8 16.50 -1.21 -10.27
CA LEU A 8 15.48 -1.54 -9.28
C LEU A 8 16.03 -1.20 -7.88
N LYS A 9 15.30 -0.36 -7.14
CA LYS A 9 15.71 0.09 -5.81
C LYS A 9 15.27 -0.88 -4.74
N ARG A 10 13.97 -1.21 -4.74
CA ARG A 10 13.32 -2.19 -3.88
C ARG A 10 11.90 -2.44 -4.37
N MET A 11 11.24 -3.44 -3.81
CA MET A 11 9.79 -3.59 -3.88
C MET A 11 9.19 -2.82 -2.69
N ASP A 12 8.40 -1.77 -2.96
CA ASP A 12 7.87 -0.92 -1.87
C ASP A 12 6.73 -1.59 -1.11
N ASN A 13 5.78 -2.23 -1.81
CA ASN A 13 4.63 -2.92 -1.22
C ASN A 13 3.95 -3.87 -2.23
N VAL A 14 3.00 -4.66 -1.74
CA VAL A 14 2.02 -5.40 -2.54
C VAL A 14 0.61 -4.96 -2.13
N GLY A 15 -0.16 -4.38 -3.05
CA GLY A 15 -1.53 -3.94 -2.76
C GLY A 15 -2.56 -5.07 -2.85
N ILE A 16 -3.48 -5.13 -1.88
CA ILE A 16 -4.59 -6.10 -1.84
C ILE A 16 -5.91 -5.33 -1.70
N VAL A 17 -6.85 -5.53 -2.64
CA VAL A 17 -8.19 -4.97 -2.56
C VAL A 17 -9.08 -5.92 -1.75
N VAL A 18 -9.72 -5.40 -0.71
CA VAL A 18 -10.59 -6.16 0.20
C VAL A 18 -11.94 -5.48 0.36
N GLU A 19 -12.94 -6.24 0.77
CA GLU A 19 -14.28 -5.71 1.06
C GLU A 19 -14.31 -4.87 2.36
N SER A 20 -13.48 -5.23 3.36
CA SER A 20 -13.41 -4.53 4.64
C SER A 20 -11.99 -4.49 5.19
N LEU A 21 -11.53 -3.30 5.59
CA LEU A 21 -10.19 -3.11 6.13
C LEU A 21 -10.03 -3.65 7.56
N ASP A 22 -11.04 -3.55 8.43
CA ASP A 22 -10.90 -3.94 9.84
C ASP A 22 -10.58 -5.44 10.01
N PRO A 23 -11.29 -6.37 9.33
CA PRO A 23 -10.93 -7.79 9.38
C PRO A 23 -9.58 -8.07 8.72
N ALA A 24 -9.23 -7.38 7.63
CA ALA A 24 -7.95 -7.56 6.94
C ALA A 24 -6.77 -7.12 7.81
N ILE A 25 -6.85 -5.94 8.43
CA ILE A 25 -5.86 -5.44 9.39
C ILE A 25 -5.71 -6.43 10.55
N SER A 26 -6.82 -6.91 11.12
CA SER A 26 -6.79 -7.87 12.23
C SER A 26 -6.08 -9.16 11.84
N PHE A 27 -6.41 -9.73 10.67
CA PHE A 27 -5.77 -10.93 10.16
C PHE A 27 -4.25 -10.77 9.98
N PHE A 28 -3.80 -9.68 9.33
CA PHE A 28 -2.37 -9.47 9.13
C PHE A 28 -1.63 -9.09 10.42
N ALA A 29 -2.31 -8.47 11.39
CA ALA A 29 -1.76 -8.24 12.72
C ALA A 29 -1.49 -9.54 13.48
N GLU A 30 -2.37 -10.55 13.36
CA GLU A 30 -2.14 -11.89 13.93
C GLU A 30 -0.94 -12.61 13.30
N LEU A 31 -0.66 -12.35 12.01
CA LEU A 31 0.54 -12.83 11.33
C LEU A 31 1.82 -12.07 11.72
N GLY A 32 1.69 -11.03 12.55
CA GLY A 32 2.81 -10.26 13.11
C GLY A 32 3.12 -8.96 12.38
N LEU A 33 2.34 -8.55 11.38
CA LEU A 33 2.49 -7.23 10.78
C LEU A 33 1.92 -6.15 11.72
N LYS A 34 2.38 -4.91 11.54
CA LYS A 34 1.90 -3.76 12.32
C LYS A 34 1.24 -2.75 11.38
N LEU A 35 0.14 -2.16 11.81
CA LEU A 35 -0.46 -1.04 11.11
C LEU A 35 0.50 0.17 11.15
N GLU A 36 1.00 0.57 9.99
CA GLU A 36 1.86 1.74 9.82
C GLU A 36 1.03 3.02 9.66
N GLY A 37 -0.11 2.93 8.97
CA GLY A 37 -1.02 4.06 8.82
C GLY A 37 -2.32 3.69 8.10
N ARG A 38 -3.34 4.52 8.29
CA ARG A 38 -4.66 4.40 7.64
C ARG A 38 -5.12 5.76 7.16
N ALA A 39 -5.67 5.82 5.95
CA ALA A 39 -6.11 7.07 5.35
C ALA A 39 -7.18 6.85 4.28
N THR A 40 -7.98 7.89 4.03
CA THR A 40 -8.89 7.97 2.88
C THR A 40 -8.24 8.80 1.77
N VAL A 41 -8.25 8.28 0.54
CA VAL A 41 -7.68 8.90 -0.65
C VAL A 41 -8.80 9.29 -1.60
N GLU A 42 -9.06 10.60 -1.68
CA GLU A 42 -10.13 11.20 -2.50
C GLU A 42 -9.60 12.18 -3.56
N GLY A 43 -8.29 12.41 -3.60
CA GLY A 43 -7.70 13.34 -4.54
C GLY A 43 -7.82 12.83 -5.98
N GLU A 44 -8.21 13.70 -6.92
CA GLU A 44 -8.36 13.37 -8.34
C GLU A 44 -7.10 12.71 -8.95
N TRP A 45 -5.92 13.03 -8.40
CA TRP A 45 -4.66 12.44 -8.82
C TRP A 45 -4.69 10.91 -8.72
N ALA A 46 -5.32 10.34 -7.69
CA ALA A 46 -5.39 8.90 -7.50
C ALA A 46 -6.21 8.26 -8.63
N GLY A 47 -7.33 8.89 -8.98
CA GLY A 47 -8.19 8.47 -10.08
C GLY A 47 -7.50 8.47 -11.44
N ARG A 48 -6.59 9.41 -11.66
CA ARG A 48 -5.73 9.45 -12.87
C ARG A 48 -4.71 8.32 -12.90
N VAL A 49 -4.19 7.91 -11.75
CA VAL A 49 -3.24 6.79 -11.66
C VAL A 49 -3.93 5.45 -11.92
N THR A 50 -5.13 5.24 -11.37
CA THR A 50 -5.88 3.98 -11.53
C THR A 50 -6.66 3.90 -12.85
N GLY A 51 -6.95 5.04 -13.48
CA GLY A 51 -7.79 5.12 -14.68
C GLY A 51 -9.29 5.02 -14.38
N LEU A 52 -9.70 5.00 -13.12
CA LEU A 52 -11.10 4.88 -12.69
C LEU A 52 -11.84 6.23 -12.62
N GLY A 53 -11.14 7.36 -12.82
CA GLY A 53 -11.75 8.68 -12.77
C GLY A 53 -12.08 9.10 -11.33
N SER A 54 -13.34 9.41 -11.03
CA SER A 54 -13.73 9.78 -9.66
C SER A 54 -13.72 8.54 -8.76
N GLN A 55 -12.84 8.52 -7.76
CA GLN A 55 -12.76 7.42 -6.79
C GLN A 55 -12.51 7.96 -5.39
N CYS A 56 -13.06 7.25 -4.41
CA CYS A 56 -12.74 7.38 -3.00
C CYS A 56 -12.31 5.99 -2.52
N VAL A 57 -11.08 5.89 -1.99
CA VAL A 57 -10.50 4.63 -1.55
C VAL A 57 -9.98 4.79 -0.13
N GLU A 58 -10.32 3.86 0.75
CA GLU A 58 -9.69 3.76 2.06
C GLU A 58 -8.50 2.78 1.98
N ILE A 59 -7.36 3.14 2.57
CA ILE A 59 -6.16 2.32 2.60
C ILE A 59 -5.67 2.13 4.03
N ALA A 60 -5.11 0.95 4.29
CA ALA A 60 -4.36 0.65 5.51
C ALA A 60 -3.03 0.00 5.11
N MET A 61 -1.92 0.67 5.43
CA MET A 61 -0.57 0.18 5.16
C MET A 61 -0.08 -0.65 6.34
N MET A 62 0.35 -1.88 6.09
CA MET A 62 0.86 -2.80 7.11
C MET A 62 2.35 -3.07 6.86
N ILE A 63 3.18 -3.10 7.91
CA ILE A 63 4.64 -3.32 7.81
C ILE A 63 5.09 -4.60 8.55
N THR A 64 6.03 -5.33 7.97
CA THR A 64 6.65 -6.50 8.61
C THR A 64 7.56 -6.11 9.78
N PRO A 65 7.79 -7.00 10.78
CA PRO A 65 8.64 -6.71 11.93
C PRO A 65 10.08 -6.29 11.59
N ASP A 66 10.64 -6.78 10.49
CA ASP A 66 11.97 -6.42 10.00
C ASP A 66 12.01 -5.06 9.28
N GLY A 67 10.86 -4.43 9.05
CA GLY A 67 10.71 -3.12 8.44
C GLY A 67 10.92 -3.07 6.92
N HIS A 68 11.17 -4.21 6.27
CA HIS A 68 11.56 -4.25 4.87
C HIS A 68 10.38 -4.32 3.90
N SER A 69 9.27 -4.92 4.29
CA SER A 69 8.13 -5.19 3.42
C SER A 69 6.85 -4.54 3.94
N ARG A 70 5.98 -4.16 3.00
CA ARG A 70 4.65 -3.62 3.28
C ARG A 70 3.59 -4.29 2.40
N LEU A 71 2.35 -4.26 2.88
CA LEU A 71 1.15 -4.56 2.10
C LEU A 71 0.07 -3.53 2.38
#